data_AF-A0AAV1L3B9-F1
#
_entry.id   AF-A0AAV1L3B9-F1
#
_cell.length_a   1.000
_cell.length_b   1.000
_cell.length_c   1.000
_cell.angle_alpha   90.00
_cell.angle_beta   90.00
_cell.angle_gamma   90.00
#
_symmetry.space_group_name_H-M   'P 1'
#
loop_
_entity.id
_entity.type
_entity.pdbx_description
1 polymer ?
#
loop_
_entity_poly.entity_id
_entity_poly.type
_entity_poly.pdbx_seq_one_letter_code
_entity_poly.pdbx_strand_id
1 'polypeptide(L)'
;MRCEGCLNDIKSKIYFRCSKSDCDKIYCTLCANLPSTTVNVQSWTCPACIAQEKKTGNNSSTPVRTSCHSQNVTMRNKFNPKTSTEPSNLGISELTTEIKLLTQEISSLKCKLDEAMTSLTRCHERLDELGNSMASTNTRLASVEQQQAEIHPLKAAVSQIQKNLNMMAQKQLSNEMEIIGIPENKNENLTHDWSGLG
;
A
#
# COMPACT_ATOMS: atom_id res chain seq x y z
N MET A 1 -25.06 -12.23 7.25
CA MET A 1 -23.82 -12.79 7.82
C MET A 1 -22.97 -11.63 8.31
N ARG A 2 -22.58 -11.63 9.58
CA ARG A 2 -21.93 -10.51 10.27
C ARG A 2 -20.45 -10.79 10.47
N CYS A 3 -19.61 -9.77 10.30
CA CYS A 3 -18.17 -9.88 10.55
C CYS A 3 -17.90 -9.84 12.05
N GLU A 4 -17.16 -10.82 12.58
CA GLU A 4 -16.75 -10.86 14.00
C GLU A 4 -15.69 -9.82 14.37
N GLY A 5 -15.06 -9.17 13.38
CA GLY A 5 -14.08 -8.10 13.61
C GLY A 5 -14.71 -6.72 13.74
N CYS A 6 -15.48 -6.30 12.73
CA CYS A 6 -16.08 -4.96 12.69
C CYS A 6 -17.56 -4.92 13.06
N LEU A 7 -18.19 -6.07 13.32
CA LEU A 7 -19.60 -6.21 13.63
C LEU A 7 -20.53 -5.59 12.56
N ASN A 8 -20.07 -5.44 11.32
CA ASN A 8 -20.90 -4.99 10.21
C ASN A 8 -21.39 -6.18 9.39
N ASP A 9 -22.52 -6.01 8.70
CA ASP A 9 -23.00 -6.98 7.73
C ASP A 9 -22.06 -7.07 6.53
N ILE A 10 -21.70 -8.29 6.16
CA ILE A 10 -20.80 -8.58 5.05
C ILE A 10 -21.61 -8.45 3.75
N LYS A 11 -21.42 -7.33 3.03
CA LYS A 11 -22.04 -7.09 1.73
C LYS A 11 -21.29 -7.75 0.55
N SER A 12 -20.02 -8.10 0.75
CA SER A 12 -19.17 -8.70 -0.28
C SER A 12 -19.36 -10.22 -0.37
N LYS A 13 -19.36 -10.77 -1.59
CA LYS A 13 -19.39 -12.23 -1.82
C LYS A 13 -18.13 -12.96 -1.31
N ILE A 14 -17.05 -12.22 -1.05
CA ILE A 14 -15.78 -12.72 -0.55
C ILE A 14 -15.71 -12.47 0.96
N TYR A 15 -15.51 -13.54 1.73
CA TYR A 15 -15.36 -13.54 3.18
C TYR A 15 -14.43 -14.68 3.60
N PHE A 16 -13.86 -14.59 4.79
CA PHE A 16 -12.92 -15.58 5.32
C PHE A 16 -13.49 -16.25 6.56
N ARG A 17 -13.41 -17.59 6.61
CA ARG A 17 -13.75 -18.41 7.78
C ARG A 17 -12.46 -18.93 8.40
N CYS A 18 -12.41 -18.98 9.73
CA CYS A 18 -11.29 -19.59 10.44
C CYS A 18 -11.08 -21.05 10.02
N SER A 19 -9.83 -21.47 9.87
CA SER A 19 -9.43 -22.85 9.51
C SER A 19 -9.58 -23.85 10.66
N LYS A 20 -9.75 -23.40 11.91
CA LYS A 20 -9.95 -24.31 13.04
C LYS A 20 -11.35 -24.93 13.00
N SER A 21 -11.41 -26.25 13.19
CA SER A 21 -12.65 -27.04 13.22
C SER A 21 -13.67 -26.52 14.24
N ASP A 22 -13.19 -25.97 15.36
CA ASP A 22 -14.02 -25.55 16.49
C ASP A 22 -14.36 -24.05 16.44
N CYS A 23 -14.10 -23.37 15.31
CA CYS A 23 -14.29 -21.93 15.15
C CYS A 23 -15.05 -21.59 13.87
N ASP A 24 -16.34 -21.27 14.02
CA ASP A 24 -17.20 -20.84 12.91
C ASP A 24 -17.21 -19.32 12.68
N LYS A 25 -16.21 -18.60 13.20
CA LYS A 25 -16.14 -17.13 13.07
C LYS A 25 -15.82 -16.72 11.64
N ILE A 26 -16.52 -15.68 11.17
CA ILE A 26 -16.40 -15.14 9.81
C ILE A 26 -15.92 -13.69 9.86
N TYR A 27 -15.03 -13.34 8.94
CA TYR A 27 -14.46 -12.00 8.84
C TYR A 27 -14.58 -11.45 7.42
N CYS A 28 -14.81 -10.14 7.29
CA CYS A 28 -14.72 -9.45 6.01
C CYS A 28 -13.25 -9.33 5.57
N THR A 29 -13.03 -9.09 4.29
CA THR A 29 -11.68 -8.95 3.69
C THR A 29 -10.81 -7.92 4.42
N LEU A 30 -11.41 -6.80 4.82
CA LEU A 30 -10.74 -5.73 5.56
C LEU A 30 -10.29 -6.19 6.95
N CYS A 31 -11.16 -6.87 7.72
CA CYS A 31 -10.81 -7.34 9.06
C CYS A 31 -9.88 -8.55 9.05
N ALA A 32 -9.88 -9.35 7.99
CA ALA A 32 -8.93 -10.44 7.81
C ALA A 32 -7.55 -9.95 7.35
N ASN A 33 -7.44 -8.69 6.91
CA ASN A 33 -6.24 -8.09 6.30
C ASN A 33 -5.67 -8.95 5.15
N LEU A 34 -6.56 -9.53 4.34
CA LEU A 34 -6.19 -10.35 3.19
C LEU A 34 -6.60 -9.65 1.89
N PRO A 35 -5.75 -9.66 0.85
CA PRO A 35 -6.10 -9.08 -0.43
C PRO A 35 -7.24 -9.89 -1.07
N SER A 36 -8.23 -9.17 -1.64
CA SER A 36 -9.46 -9.72 -2.21
C SER A 36 -9.26 -10.73 -3.36
N THR A 37 -8.04 -10.87 -3.87
CA THR A 37 -7.63 -11.79 -4.95
C THR A 37 -7.14 -13.15 -4.47
N THR A 38 -7.05 -13.40 -3.16
CA THR A 38 -6.57 -14.69 -2.63
C THR A 38 -7.69 -15.74 -2.64
N VAL A 39 -7.72 -16.56 -3.68
CA VAL A 39 -8.77 -17.58 -3.93
C VAL A 39 -8.62 -18.82 -3.04
N ASN A 40 -7.48 -19.03 -2.38
CA ASN A 40 -7.23 -20.24 -1.62
C ASN A 40 -6.45 -19.95 -0.33
N VAL A 41 -7.18 -19.72 0.76
CA VAL A 41 -6.61 -19.50 2.10
C VAL A 41 -7.12 -20.59 3.04
N GLN A 42 -6.91 -21.86 2.64
CA GLN A 42 -7.29 -23.03 3.45
C GLN A 42 -6.64 -23.06 4.85
N SER A 43 -5.61 -22.25 5.09
CA SER A 43 -4.86 -22.20 6.35
C SER A 43 -5.09 -20.93 7.18
N TRP A 44 -6.06 -20.07 6.85
CA TRP A 44 -6.25 -18.82 7.61
C TRP A 44 -6.88 -19.03 8.98
N THR A 45 -6.14 -18.72 10.04
CA THR A 45 -6.62 -18.78 11.43
C THR A 45 -7.03 -17.38 11.90
N CYS A 46 -8.20 -17.25 12.53
CA CYS A 46 -8.65 -15.94 13.01
C CYS A 46 -7.83 -15.45 14.22
N PRO A 47 -7.77 -14.12 14.45
CA PRO A 47 -6.99 -13.55 15.56
C PRO A 47 -7.37 -14.11 16.94
N ALA A 48 -8.66 -14.40 17.17
CA ALA A 48 -9.12 -14.99 18.42
C ALA A 48 -8.55 -16.40 18.64
N CYS A 49 -8.47 -17.20 17.59
CA CYS A 49 -7.90 -18.55 17.64
C CYS A 49 -6.39 -18.57 17.74
N ILE A 50 -5.70 -17.59 17.14
CA ILE A 50 -4.25 -17.39 17.29
C ILE A 50 -3.92 -16.99 18.73
N ALA A 51 -4.71 -16.09 19.34
CA ALA A 51 -4.49 -15.65 20.72
C ALA A 51 -4.70 -16.78 21.75
N GLN A 52 -5.54 -17.77 21.43
CA GLN A 52 -5.78 -18.94 22.28
C GLN A 52 -4.76 -20.07 22.08
N GLU A 53 -3.92 -20.01 21.04
CA GLU A 53 -2.84 -20.97 20.91
C GLU A 53 -1.81 -20.74 22.01
N LYS A 54 -1.60 -21.79 22.81
CA LYS A 54 -0.47 -21.82 23.73
C LYS A 54 0.79 -21.65 22.88
N LYS A 55 1.47 -20.50 23.05
CA LYS A 55 2.79 -20.25 22.47
C LYS A 55 3.75 -21.33 22.95
N THR A 56 3.79 -22.43 22.23
CA THR A 56 4.68 -23.55 22.48
C THR A 56 5.92 -23.26 21.64
N GLY A 57 6.68 -22.25 22.07
CA GLY A 57 7.88 -21.78 21.39
C GLY A 57 9.02 -21.73 22.38
N ASN A 58 10.13 -22.37 22.01
CA ASN A 58 11.41 -22.24 22.70
C ASN A 58 11.78 -20.76 22.78
N ASN A 59 11.73 -20.17 23.99
CA ASN A 59 12.07 -18.77 24.28
C ASN A 59 13.58 -18.48 24.18
N SER A 60 14.29 -19.15 23.27
CA SER A 60 15.74 -19.03 23.09
C SER A 60 16.17 -17.75 22.35
N SER A 61 15.23 -16.90 21.92
CA SER A 61 15.52 -15.71 21.10
C SER A 61 14.76 -14.44 21.51
N THR A 62 14.12 -14.42 22.68
CA THR A 62 13.63 -13.17 23.27
C THR A 62 14.67 -12.62 24.25
N PRO A 63 15.08 -11.34 24.15
CA PRO A 63 16.01 -10.76 25.10
C PRO A 63 15.42 -10.86 26.51
N VAL A 64 16.16 -11.49 27.42
CA VAL A 64 15.81 -11.56 28.84
C VAL A 64 15.77 -10.12 29.36
N ARG A 65 14.58 -9.60 29.64
CA ARG A 65 14.46 -8.43 30.52
C ARG A 65 14.92 -8.87 31.90
N THR A 66 16.12 -8.42 32.29
CA THR A 66 16.63 -8.52 33.65
C THR A 66 15.56 -7.98 34.59
N SER A 67 14.99 -8.87 35.41
CA SER A 67 14.04 -8.50 36.44
C SER A 67 14.77 -7.72 37.54
N CYS A 68 14.75 -6.39 37.48
CA CYS A 68 14.85 -5.58 38.69
C CYS A 68 13.49 -5.70 39.39
N HIS A 69 13.46 -6.53 40.42
CA HIS A 69 12.28 -6.86 41.18
C HIS A 69 11.76 -5.62 41.89
N SER A 70 10.67 -5.05 41.37
CA SER A 70 9.80 -4.12 42.07
C SER A 70 9.10 -4.85 43.21
N GLN A 71 9.58 -4.67 44.44
CA GLN A 71 8.83 -5.01 45.64
C GLN A 71 7.71 -3.97 45.82
N ASN A 72 6.56 -4.24 45.24
CA ASN A 72 5.29 -3.61 45.61
C ASN A 72 4.24 -4.73 45.75
N VAL A 73 4.25 -5.39 46.91
CA VAL A 73 3.16 -6.26 47.37
C VAL A 73 2.74 -5.79 48.76
N THR A 74 1.54 -5.23 48.80
CA THR A 74 0.65 -4.92 49.94
C THR A 74 1.17 -5.26 51.35
N MET A 75 1.52 -4.18 52.06
CA MET A 75 1.83 -4.12 53.49
C MET A 75 0.72 -4.75 54.35
N ARG A 76 1.09 -5.70 55.22
CA ARG A 76 0.32 -6.08 56.42
C ARG A 76 1.04 -5.52 57.65
N ASN A 77 0.56 -4.36 58.12
CA ASN A 77 1.06 -3.71 59.34
C ASN A 77 0.91 -4.62 60.57
N LYS A 78 2.03 -4.97 61.19
CA LYS A 78 2.10 -5.34 62.62
C LYS A 78 2.84 -4.23 63.35
N PHE A 79 2.06 -3.46 64.11
CA PHE A 79 2.54 -2.49 65.08
C PHE A 79 3.42 -3.18 66.14
N ASN A 80 4.60 -2.61 66.41
CA ASN A 80 5.27 -2.79 67.69
C ASN A 80 6.04 -1.50 68.01
N PRO A 81 5.69 -0.74 69.06
CA PRO A 81 6.36 0.52 69.37
C PRO A 81 7.46 0.27 70.42
N LYS A 82 8.71 0.63 70.08
CA LYS A 82 9.72 0.99 71.09
C LYS A 82 10.52 2.20 70.61
N THR A 83 10.13 3.33 71.16
CA THR A 83 10.94 4.47 71.62
C THR A 83 12.45 4.38 71.42
N SER A 84 13.02 5.33 70.68
CA SER A 84 14.08 6.23 71.20
C SER A 84 14.32 7.38 70.23
N THR A 85 14.15 8.58 70.77
CA THR A 85 14.42 9.92 70.25
C THR A 85 15.87 10.09 69.77
N GLU A 86 16.06 10.49 68.51
CA GLU A 86 17.24 11.20 67.99
C GLU A 86 16.78 12.15 66.86
N PRO A 87 17.34 13.36 66.72
CA PRO A 87 16.78 14.42 65.89
C PRO A 87 17.20 14.32 64.41
N SER A 88 16.19 14.22 63.54
CA SER A 88 16.01 15.12 62.39
C SER A 88 17.19 15.36 61.43
N ASN A 89 17.79 14.31 60.86
CA ASN A 89 18.69 14.47 59.69
C ASN A 89 18.51 13.42 58.58
N LEU A 90 17.71 12.38 58.82
CA LEU A 90 17.43 11.29 57.85
C LEU A 90 16.48 11.73 56.72
N GLY A 91 15.49 12.57 57.00
CA GLY A 91 14.49 12.99 56.01
C GLY A 91 15.05 13.90 54.91
N ILE A 92 16.11 14.67 55.20
CA ILE A 92 16.75 15.55 54.21
C ILE A 92 17.53 14.73 53.18
N SER A 93 18.21 13.65 53.59
CA SER A 93 18.93 12.80 52.64
C SER A 93 17.98 12.04 51.72
N GLU A 94 16.87 11.53 52.25
CA GLU A 94 15.85 10.82 51.47
C GLU A 94 15.17 11.75 50.45
N LEU A 95 14.77 12.94 50.88
CA LEU A 95 14.27 14.00 49.99
C LEU A 95 15.29 14.38 48.91
N THR A 96 16.58 14.48 49.26
CA THR A 96 17.64 14.79 48.29
C THR A 96 17.79 13.68 47.24
N THR A 97 17.60 12.41 47.63
CA THR A 97 17.63 11.30 46.67
C THR A 97 16.42 11.31 45.74
N GLU A 98 15.23 11.58 46.25
CA GLU A 98 14.02 11.70 45.42
C GLU A 98 14.12 12.87 44.43
N ILE A 99 14.63 14.02 44.86
CA ILE A 99 14.86 15.17 43.97
C ILE A 99 15.83 14.81 42.83
N LYS A 100 16.88 14.03 43.12
CA LYS A 100 17.82 13.56 42.09
C LYS A 100 17.15 12.62 41.10
N LEU A 101 16.34 11.68 41.58
CA LEU A 101 15.58 10.76 40.73
C LEU A 101 14.57 11.51 39.86
N LEU A 102 13.82 12.46 40.42
CA LEU A 102 12.91 13.32 39.67
C LEU A 102 13.64 14.14 38.61
N THR A 103 14.81 14.71 38.95
CA THR A 103 15.63 15.45 37.99
C THR A 103 16.07 14.54 36.83
N GLN A 104 16.45 13.30 37.13
CA GLN A 104 16.84 12.33 36.10
C GLN A 104 15.66 11.92 35.21
N GLU A 105 14.48 11.68 35.78
CA GLU A 105 13.26 11.38 35.02
C GLU A 105 12.83 12.55 34.14
N ILE A 106 12.90 13.79 34.65
CA ILE A 106 12.63 15.02 33.88
C ILE A 106 13.63 15.14 32.72
N SER A 107 14.93 14.89 32.95
CA SER A 107 15.93 14.86 31.88
C SER A 107 15.62 13.78 30.84
N SER A 108 15.21 12.58 31.26
CA SER A 108 14.81 11.50 30.34
C SER A 108 13.58 11.86 29.51
N LEU A 109 12.57 12.45 30.14
CA LEU A 109 11.35 12.92 29.47
C LEU A 109 11.66 14.01 28.45
N LYS A 110 12.56 14.95 28.80
CA LYS A 110 13.02 15.98 27.87
C LYS A 110 13.67 15.36 26.63
N CYS A 111 14.58 14.39 26.81
CA CYS A 111 15.19 13.69 25.67
C CYS A 111 14.16 12.97 24.78
N LYS A 112 13.17 12.30 25.37
CA LYS A 112 12.09 11.63 24.61
C LYS A 112 11.21 12.64 23.87
N LEU A 113 10.96 13.81 24.45
CA LEU A 113 10.21 14.88 23.80
C LEU A 113 10.98 15.44 22.60
N ASP A 114 12.27 15.67 22.74
CA ASP A 114 13.14 16.16 21.66
C ASP A 114 13.22 15.14 20.51
N GLU A 115 13.30 13.84 20.83
CA GLU A 115 13.26 12.76 19.84
C GLU A 115 11.90 12.71 19.10
N ALA A 116 10.80 12.81 19.84
CA ALA A 116 9.45 12.84 19.26
C ALA A 116 9.26 14.05 18.34
N MET A 117 9.75 15.24 18.75
CA MET A 117 9.69 16.44 17.94
C MET A 117 10.51 16.30 16.66
N THR A 118 11.71 15.72 16.75
CA THR A 118 12.56 15.43 15.59
C THR A 118 11.88 14.46 14.63
N SER A 119 11.23 13.41 15.17
CA SER A 119 10.45 12.47 14.37
C SER A 119 9.24 13.13 13.69
N LEU A 120 8.59 14.10 14.36
CA LEU A 120 7.45 14.82 13.82
C LEU A 120 7.86 15.76 12.68
N THR A 121 8.98 16.46 12.82
CA THR A 121 9.57 17.29 11.75
C THR A 121 9.90 16.45 10.54
N ARG A 122 10.57 15.30 10.73
CA ARG A 122 10.87 14.37 9.64
C ARG A 122 9.61 13.81 8.97
N CYS A 123 8.54 13.60 9.73
CA CYS A 123 7.26 13.17 9.17
C CYS A 123 6.64 14.27 8.28
N HIS A 124 6.68 15.53 8.71
CA HIS A 124 6.22 16.67 7.92
C HIS A 124 7.00 16.79 6.61
N GLU A 125 8.33 16.75 6.66
CA GLU A 125 9.18 16.80 5.46
C GLU A 125 8.81 15.71 4.45
N ARG A 126 8.58 14.47 4.93
CA ARG A 126 8.15 13.36 4.06
C ARG A 126 6.75 13.57 3.48
N LEU A 127 5.84 14.20 4.23
CA LEU A 127 4.50 14.53 3.72
C LEU A 127 4.58 15.61 2.64
N ASP A 128 5.44 16.61 2.80
CA ASP A 128 5.67 17.65 1.80
C ASP A 128 6.30 17.05 0.52
N GLU A 129 7.28 16.17 0.65
CA GLU A 129 7.86 15.42 -0.48
C GLU A 129 6.81 14.60 -1.23
N LEU A 130 5.94 13.89 -0.51
CA LEU A 130 4.83 13.14 -1.09
C LEU A 130 3.82 14.06 -1.78
N GLY A 131 3.51 15.22 -1.19
CA GLY A 131 2.64 16.23 -1.80
C GLY A 131 3.20 16.76 -3.12
N ASN A 132 4.51 17.06 -3.14
CA ASN A 132 5.22 17.52 -4.34
C ASN A 132 5.27 16.44 -5.42
N SER A 133 5.53 15.19 -5.03
CA SER A 133 5.53 14.04 -5.94
C SER A 133 4.14 13.85 -6.57
N MET A 134 3.08 13.90 -5.76
CA MET A 134 1.70 13.81 -6.23
C MET A 134 1.34 14.93 -7.21
N ALA A 135 1.71 16.17 -6.91
CA ALA A 135 1.50 17.31 -7.80
C ALA A 135 2.21 17.11 -9.15
N SER A 136 3.47 16.64 -9.13
CA SER A 136 4.23 16.33 -10.35
C SER A 136 3.55 15.22 -11.17
N THR A 137 3.08 14.15 -10.53
CA THR A 137 2.37 13.07 -11.22
C THR A 137 1.06 13.53 -11.84
N ASN A 138 0.31 14.40 -11.16
CA ASN A 138 -0.94 14.96 -11.70
C ASN A 138 -0.68 15.83 -12.94
N THR A 139 0.37 16.66 -12.92
CA THR A 139 0.77 17.45 -14.09
C THR A 139 1.13 16.55 -15.28
N ARG A 140 1.88 15.46 -15.03
CA ARG A 140 2.22 14.49 -16.08
C ARG A 140 0.99 13.77 -16.62
N LEU A 141 0.05 13.39 -15.74
CA LEU A 141 -1.19 12.74 -16.13
C LEU A 141 -2.03 13.66 -17.02
N ALA A 142 -2.20 14.92 -16.64
CA ALA A 142 -2.91 15.92 -17.43
C ALA A 142 -2.30 16.09 -18.83
N SER A 143 -0.97 16.09 -18.94
CA SER A 143 -0.27 16.16 -20.23
C SER A 143 -0.55 14.93 -21.11
N VAL A 144 -0.55 13.74 -20.53
CA VAL A 144 -0.88 12.49 -21.26
C VAL A 144 -2.34 12.49 -21.71
N GLU A 145 -3.27 12.92 -20.85
CA GLU A 145 -4.68 13.05 -21.18
C GLU A 145 -4.91 14.02 -22.34
N GLN A 146 -4.21 15.16 -22.35
CA GLN A 146 -4.24 16.12 -23.46
C GLN A 146 -3.72 15.49 -24.77
N GLN A 147 -2.57 14.82 -24.73
CA GLN A 147 -2.02 14.14 -25.92
C GLN A 147 -2.96 13.05 -26.44
N GLN A 148 -3.59 12.30 -25.54
CA GLN A 148 -4.54 11.26 -25.91
C GLN A 148 -5.78 11.83 -26.61
N ALA A 149 -6.24 13.02 -26.18
CA ALA A 149 -7.34 13.73 -26.82
C ALA A 149 -7.01 14.15 -28.27
N GLU A 150 -5.74 14.44 -28.58
CA GLU A 150 -5.27 14.79 -29.93
C GLU A 150 -5.01 13.56 -30.83
N ILE A 151 -4.55 12.44 -30.25
CA ILE A 151 -4.25 11.22 -31.01
C ILE A 151 -5.49 10.63 -31.66
N HIS A 152 -6.64 10.66 -30.98
CA HIS A 152 -7.88 10.08 -31.52
C HIS A 152 -8.36 10.75 -32.82
N PRO A 153 -8.51 12.08 -32.92
CA PRO A 153 -8.89 12.74 -34.17
C PRO A 153 -7.83 12.58 -35.26
N LEU A 154 -6.53 12.59 -34.92
CA LEU A 154 -5.47 12.34 -35.89
C LEU A 154 -5.55 10.94 -36.48
N LYS A 155 -5.77 9.90 -35.66
CA LYS A 155 -5.98 8.53 -36.15
C LYS A 155 -7.21 8.42 -37.06
N ALA A 156 -8.31 9.10 -36.70
CA ALA A 156 -9.50 9.14 -37.53
C ALA A 156 -9.24 9.82 -38.89
N ALA A 157 -8.51 10.94 -38.89
CA ALA A 157 -8.11 11.65 -40.11
C ALA A 157 -7.22 10.79 -41.02
N VAL A 158 -6.21 10.11 -40.45
CA VAL A 158 -5.34 9.17 -41.19
C VAL A 158 -6.17 8.05 -41.81
N SER A 159 -7.07 7.44 -41.03
CA SER A 159 -7.96 6.38 -41.55
C SER A 159 -8.85 6.88 -42.70
N GLN A 160 -9.34 8.12 -42.61
CA GLN A 160 -10.18 8.71 -43.66
C GLN A 160 -9.37 9.00 -44.93
N ILE A 161 -8.16 9.57 -44.80
CA ILE A 161 -7.27 9.83 -45.93
C ILE A 161 -6.91 8.52 -46.62
N GLN A 162 -6.59 7.48 -45.87
CA GLN A 162 -6.25 6.18 -46.43
C GLN A 162 -7.42 5.54 -47.18
N LYS A 163 -8.66 5.68 -46.66
CA LYS A 163 -9.87 5.27 -47.38
C LYS A 163 -10.03 6.03 -48.70
N ASN A 164 -9.83 7.35 -48.68
CA ASN A 164 -9.94 8.18 -49.88
C ASN A 164 -8.89 7.79 -50.94
N LEU A 165 -7.63 7.54 -50.53
CA LEU A 165 -6.57 7.07 -51.43
C LEU A 165 -6.93 5.72 -52.07
N ASN A 166 -7.41 4.77 -51.28
CA ASN A 166 -7.84 3.46 -51.79
C ASN A 166 -9.00 3.60 -52.79
N MET A 167 -9.98 4.46 -52.49
CA MET A 167 -11.07 4.74 -53.42
C MET A 167 -10.59 5.40 -54.72
N MET A 168 -9.65 6.35 -54.64
CA MET A 168 -9.08 6.99 -55.81
C MET A 168 -8.31 5.99 -56.68
N ALA A 169 -7.48 5.13 -56.06
CA ALA A 169 -6.75 4.07 -56.75
C ALA A 169 -7.71 3.09 -57.45
N GLN A 170 -8.76 2.64 -56.74
CA GLN A 170 -9.77 1.76 -57.32
C GLN A 170 -10.54 2.44 -58.47
N LYS A 171 -10.85 3.73 -58.35
CA LYS A 171 -11.51 4.49 -59.41
C LYS A 171 -10.60 4.65 -60.64
N GLN A 172 -9.31 4.84 -60.45
CA GLN A 172 -8.35 4.93 -61.55
C GLN A 172 -8.30 3.60 -62.34
N LEU A 173 -8.26 2.47 -61.62
CA LEU A 173 -8.29 1.13 -62.21
C LEU A 173 -9.64 0.79 -62.85
N SER A 174 -10.74 1.44 -62.47
CA SER A 174 -12.08 1.11 -63.02
C SER A 174 -12.23 1.39 -64.52
N ASN A 175 -11.35 2.20 -65.10
CA ASN A 175 -11.30 2.47 -66.53
C ASN A 175 -10.30 1.57 -67.27
N GLU A 176 -9.53 0.75 -66.55
CA GLU A 176 -8.53 -0.15 -67.11
C GLU A 176 -9.14 -1.56 -67.21
N MET A 177 -9.14 -2.12 -68.42
CA MET A 177 -9.54 -3.51 -68.64
C MET A 177 -8.28 -4.35 -68.82
N GLU A 178 -7.98 -5.19 -67.84
CA GLU A 178 -6.90 -6.16 -67.95
C GLU A 178 -7.39 -7.37 -68.76
N ILE A 179 -6.75 -7.64 -69.89
CA ILE A 179 -7.06 -8.79 -70.72
C ILE A 179 -5.99 -9.87 -70.50
N ILE A 180 -6.38 -10.96 -69.85
CA ILE A 180 -5.49 -12.08 -69.52
C ILE A 180 -5.73 -13.22 -70.52
N GLY A 181 -4.65 -13.87 -70.97
CA GLY A 181 -4.72 -15.10 -71.77
C GLY A 181 -4.76 -14.92 -73.28
N ILE A 182 -4.35 -13.75 -73.79
CA ILE A 182 -4.10 -13.58 -75.24
C ILE A 182 -2.71 -14.15 -75.57
N PRO A 183 -2.59 -15.08 -76.54
CA PRO A 183 -1.28 -15.55 -76.99
C PRO A 183 -0.55 -14.45 -77.78
N GLU A 184 0.69 -14.14 -77.38
CA GLU A 184 1.51 -13.09 -78.00
C GLU A 184 2.00 -13.48 -79.41
N ASN A 185 1.89 -12.57 -80.38
CA ASN A 185 2.48 -12.75 -81.71
C ASN A 185 3.85 -12.07 -81.80
N LYS A 186 4.79 -12.71 -82.51
CA LYS A 186 6.20 -12.26 -82.62
C LYS A 186 6.41 -10.85 -83.21
N ASN A 187 5.40 -10.26 -83.83
CA ASN A 187 5.47 -8.94 -84.48
C ASN A 187 4.61 -7.87 -83.78
N GLU A 188 4.07 -8.13 -82.59
CA GLU A 188 3.34 -7.13 -81.82
C GLU A 188 4.30 -6.16 -81.12
N ASN A 189 3.96 -4.87 -81.13
CA ASN A 189 4.72 -3.87 -80.42
C ASN A 189 4.20 -3.73 -78.98
N LEU A 190 4.97 -4.24 -78.01
CA LEU A 190 4.60 -4.27 -76.60
C LEU A 190 4.95 -2.97 -75.84
N THR A 191 5.46 -1.94 -76.52
CA THR A 191 5.79 -0.68 -75.84
C THR A 191 4.52 0.10 -75.48
N HIS A 192 4.25 0.22 -74.18
CA HIS A 192 3.29 1.17 -73.65
C HIS A 192 3.80 2.60 -73.84
N ASP A 193 3.25 3.33 -74.79
CA ASP A 193 3.55 4.76 -74.98
C ASP A 193 2.84 5.56 -73.88
N TRP A 194 3.58 5.88 -72.80
CA TRP A 194 3.05 6.66 -71.68
C TRP A 194 3.18 8.16 -71.99
N SER A 195 2.23 8.70 -72.75
CA SER A 195 2.13 10.15 -73.01
C SER A 195 1.43 10.85 -71.84
N GLY A 196 2.16 11.02 -70.73
CA GLY A 196 1.71 11.81 -69.58
C GLY A 196 1.58 13.29 -69.95
N LEU A 197 0.35 13.78 -70.02
CA LEU A 197 0.01 15.21 -70.06
C LEU A 197 0.53 15.90 -68.79
N GLY A 198 1.41 16.89 -68.98
CA GLY A 198 1.84 17.84 -67.94
C GLY A 198 0.83 18.94 -67.69
#